data_AF-A0A6G1RHN1-F1
#
_entry.id   AF-A0A6G1RHN1-F1
#
_cell.length_a   1.000
_cell.length_b   1.000
_cell.length_c   1.000
_cell.angle_alpha   90.00
_cell.angle_beta   90.00
_cell.angle_gamma   90.00
#
_symmetry.space_group_name_H-M   'P 1'
#
loop_
_entity.id
_entity.type
_entity.pdbx_description
1 polymer ?
#
loop_
_entity_poly.entity_id
_entity_poly.type
_entity_poly.pdbx_seq_one_letter_code
_entity_poly.pdbx_strand_id
1 'polypeptide(L)'
;MDEADLLGDRIAIISHGKLKCCGSPLFLKSTYGDGYKLTVVKKQSDARNGTEPGQPHSPPAHSSVSPCSEPRVSQFIKKYVASCLLISDTNTELSYILPSEAVKKGCFERLFQHLEQSLEELALTSFGLMDTTLEEVFLKVSEEDQSLENSDVDMKESKKDT
;
A
#
# COMPACT_ATOMS: atom_id res chain seq x y z
N MET A 1 -4.32 1.42 18.49
CA MET A 1 -3.92 2.85 18.55
C MET A 1 -5.12 3.74 18.26
N ASP A 2 -6.17 3.15 17.68
CA ASP A 2 -7.54 3.65 17.53
C ASP A 2 -8.07 4.57 18.65
N GLU A 3 -8.00 4.19 19.93
CA GLU A 3 -8.51 5.04 21.01
C GLU A 3 -7.73 6.36 21.13
N ALA A 4 -6.40 6.32 20.95
CA ALA A 4 -5.56 7.51 20.96
C ALA A 4 -5.81 8.39 19.72
N ASP A 5 -6.03 7.78 18.54
CA ASP A 5 -6.40 8.51 17.32
C ASP A 5 -7.75 9.22 17.47
N LEU A 6 -8.71 8.56 18.12
CA LEU A 6 -10.07 9.05 18.26
C LEU A 6 -10.21 10.13 19.35
N LEU A 7 -9.52 9.95 20.48
CA LEU A 7 -9.72 10.79 21.67
C LEU A 7 -8.57 11.78 21.93
N GLY A 8 -7.41 11.59 21.28
CA GLY A 8 -6.22 12.37 21.55
C GLY A 8 -6.12 13.63 20.69
N ASP A 9 -6.13 14.81 21.33
CA ASP A 9 -5.76 16.08 20.67
C ASP A 9 -4.29 16.08 20.21
N ARG A 10 -3.45 15.43 21.02
CA ARG A 10 -2.02 15.24 20.76
C ARG A 10 -1.60 13.85 21.18
N ILE A 11 -0.75 13.27 20.35
CA ILE A 11 -0.20 11.93 20.52
C ILE A 11 1.32 12.05 20.57
N ALA A 12 1.92 11.27 21.46
CA ALA A 12 3.37 11.13 21.60
C ALA A 12 3.75 9.66 21.39
N ILE A 13 4.73 9.40 20.53
CA ILE A 13 5.29 8.07 20.30
C ILE A 13 6.60 7.97 21.07
N ILE A 14 6.68 6.96 21.94
CA ILE A 14 7.83 6.67 22.79
C ILE A 14 8.35 5.28 22.43
N SER A 15 9.67 5.15 22.26
CA SER A 15 10.35 3.87 22.06
C SER A 15 11.63 3.83 22.89
N HIS A 16 11.93 2.68 23.51
CA HIS A 16 13.05 2.49 24.42
C HIS A 16 13.16 3.56 25.53
N GLY A 17 12.01 3.97 26.11
CA GLY A 17 11.95 5.00 27.16
C GLY A 17 12.29 6.41 26.70
N LYS A 18 12.44 6.65 25.39
CA LYS A 18 12.73 7.97 24.80
C LYS A 18 11.55 8.42 23.94
N LEU A 19 11.17 9.69 24.08
CA LEU A 19 10.21 10.34 23.18
C LEU A 19 10.81 10.42 21.77
N LYS A 20 10.08 9.93 20.76
CA LYS A 20 10.51 9.93 19.36
C LYS A 20 9.85 11.06 18.58
N CYS A 21 8.53 11.18 18.67
CA CYS A 21 7.79 12.26 18.04
C CYS A 21 6.51 12.59 18.82
N CYS A 22 5.98 13.79 18.58
CA CYS A 22 4.71 14.21 19.16
C CYS A 22 4.00 15.22 18.25
N GLY A 23 2.68 15.20 18.23
CA GLY A 23 1.88 16.07 17.37
C GLY A 23 0.41 15.70 17.40
N SER A 24 -0.41 16.36 16.59
CA SER A 24 -1.78 15.89 16.36
C SER A 24 -1.77 14.58 15.55
N PRO A 25 -2.84 13.76 15.60
CA PRO A 25 -2.88 12.52 14.83
C PRO A 25 -2.69 12.75 13.33
N LEU A 26 -3.33 13.79 12.78
CA LEU A 26 -3.17 14.20 11.38
C LEU A 26 -1.73 14.63 11.04
N PHE A 27 -1.07 15.35 11.95
CA PHE A 27 0.33 15.73 11.76
C PHE A 27 1.22 14.48 11.69
N LEU A 28 1.06 13.56 12.65
CA LEU A 28 1.87 12.33 12.68
C LEU A 28 1.67 11.48 11.42
N LYS A 29 0.42 11.27 10.99
CA LYS A 29 0.07 10.56 9.75
C LYS A 29 0.63 11.27 8.51
N SER A 30 0.57 12.59 8.44
CA SER A 30 1.10 13.34 7.30
C SER A 30 2.64 13.44 7.28
N THR A 31 3.31 13.44 8.43
CA THR A 31 4.76 13.62 8.54
C THR A 31 5.51 12.31 8.40
N TYR A 32 5.00 11.24 9.00
CA TYR A 32 5.68 9.94 9.05
C TYR A 32 5.00 8.88 8.19
N GLY A 33 3.72 9.05 7.86
CA GLY A 33 2.99 8.13 6.98
C GLY A 33 3.41 8.21 5.52
N ASP A 34 3.15 7.13 4.78
CA ASP A 34 3.47 7.05 3.35
C ASP A 34 2.37 7.63 2.44
N GLY A 35 1.20 7.95 3.00
CA GLY A 35 0.08 8.57 2.30
C GLY A 35 -1.16 7.69 2.34
N TYR A 36 -1.75 7.42 1.19
CA TYR A 36 -2.99 6.63 1.10
C TYR A 36 -2.71 5.31 0.42
N LYS A 37 -3.23 4.21 0.97
CA LYS A 37 -3.17 2.91 0.33
C LYS A 37 -4.37 2.72 -0.59
N LEU A 38 -4.11 2.69 -1.90
CA LEU A 38 -5.09 2.31 -2.90
C LEU A 38 -4.96 0.80 -3.17
N THR A 39 -6.01 0.05 -2.90
CA THR A 39 -6.11 -1.37 -3.27
C THR A 39 -7.07 -1.50 -4.44
N VAL A 40 -6.66 -2.20 -5.49
CA VAL A 40 -7.52 -2.55 -6.64
C VAL A 40 -7.61 -4.06 -6.77
N VAL A 41 -8.82 -4.59 -6.90
CA VAL A 41 -9.09 -6.03 -6.95
C VAL A 41 -9.15 -6.46 -8.42
N LYS A 42 -8.39 -7.50 -8.76
CA LYS A 42 -8.32 -8.07 -10.11
C LYS A 42 -9.53 -8.94 -10.39
N LYS A 43 -10.05 -8.86 -11.61
CA LYS A 43 -11.07 -9.78 -12.10
C LYS A 43 -10.43 -11.14 -12.34
N GLN A 44 -10.93 -12.16 -11.63
CA GLN A 44 -10.55 -13.54 -11.88
C GLN A 44 -11.30 -14.05 -13.11
N SER A 45 -10.62 -14.80 -13.97
CA SER A 45 -11.29 -15.54 -15.02
C SER A 45 -12.03 -16.72 -14.40
N ASP A 46 -13.36 -16.67 -14.37
CA ASP A 46 -14.20 -17.80 -13.98
C ASP A 46 -14.03 -18.93 -15.01
N ALA A 47 -13.02 -19.78 -14.82
CA ALA A 47 -12.86 -21.02 -15.59
C ALA A 47 -13.81 -22.13 -15.09
N ARG A 48 -15.02 -21.76 -14.66
CA ARG A 48 -16.06 -22.69 -14.18
C ARG A 48 -17.43 -22.24 -14.68
N ASN A 49 -17.78 -22.61 -15.91
CA ASN A 49 -18.94 -23.46 -16.21
C ASN A 49 -19.29 -23.43 -17.69
N GLY A 50 -19.13 -24.61 -18.32
CA GLY A 50 -19.57 -24.90 -19.67
C GLY A 50 -19.06 -26.25 -20.18
N THR A 51 -18.74 -27.20 -19.30
CA THR A 51 -18.40 -28.56 -19.75
C THR A 51 -19.67 -29.39 -19.75
N GLU A 52 -20.34 -29.42 -20.90
CA GLU A 52 -21.22 -30.52 -21.23
C GLU A 52 -20.40 -31.83 -21.17
N PRO A 53 -20.86 -32.89 -20.50
CA PRO A 53 -20.10 -34.12 -20.36
C PRO A 53 -20.12 -34.88 -21.69
N GLY A 54 -19.04 -34.77 -22.49
CA GLY A 54 -19.06 -35.39 -23.83
C GLY A 54 -17.77 -35.67 -24.60
N GLN A 55 -16.55 -35.23 -24.21
CA GLN A 55 -15.35 -35.57 -25.00
C GLN A 55 -14.08 -35.81 -24.15
N PRO A 56 -13.31 -36.89 -24.43
CA PRO A 56 -11.96 -37.06 -23.92
C PRO A 56 -10.91 -36.42 -24.84
N HIS A 57 -9.74 -36.13 -24.28
CA HIS A 57 -8.46 -35.79 -24.95
C HIS A 57 -8.13 -34.29 -25.12
N SER A 58 -7.59 -33.67 -24.07
CA SER A 58 -6.26 -33.01 -24.06
C SER A 58 -5.90 -32.59 -22.62
N PRO A 59 -4.61 -32.58 -22.22
CA PRO A 59 -4.22 -32.24 -20.86
C PRO A 59 -4.41 -30.73 -20.60
N PRO A 60 -5.10 -30.32 -19.53
CA PRO A 60 -5.21 -28.92 -19.16
C PRO A 60 -3.92 -28.47 -18.47
N ALA A 61 -3.04 -27.79 -19.20
CA ALA A 61 -2.01 -26.94 -18.59
C ALA A 61 -2.59 -25.52 -18.46
N HIS A 62 -3.60 -25.33 -17.60
CA HIS A 62 -4.18 -24.01 -17.34
C HIS A 62 -3.37 -23.30 -16.25
N SER A 63 -2.45 -22.45 -16.67
CA SER A 63 -1.98 -21.35 -15.83
C SER A 63 -3.17 -20.39 -15.64
N SER A 64 -3.67 -20.31 -14.40
CA SER A 64 -4.74 -19.40 -13.98
C SER A 64 -4.22 -17.95 -13.94
N VAL A 65 -3.93 -17.37 -15.10
CA VAL A 65 -3.46 -15.99 -15.20
C VAL A 65 -4.67 -15.07 -15.37
N SER A 66 -4.88 -14.19 -14.39
CA SER A 66 -5.87 -13.12 -14.48
C SER A 66 -5.62 -12.30 -15.77
N PRO A 67 -6.65 -11.90 -16.53
CA PRO A 67 -6.48 -11.03 -17.70
C PRO A 67 -5.99 -9.62 -17.32
N CYS A 68 -6.02 -9.27 -16.04
CA CYS A 68 -5.46 -8.03 -15.50
C CYS A 68 -3.94 -7.99 -15.62
N SER A 69 -3.41 -6.90 -16.17
CA SER A 69 -1.98 -6.64 -16.30
C SER A 69 -1.58 -5.48 -15.39
N GLU A 70 -0.74 -5.76 -14.38
CA GLU A 70 -0.15 -4.75 -13.48
C GLU A 70 0.39 -3.51 -14.21
N PRO A 71 1.22 -3.61 -15.26
CA PRO A 71 1.82 -2.44 -15.88
C PRO A 71 0.77 -1.52 -16.53
N ARG A 72 -0.33 -2.07 -17.04
CA ARG A 72 -1.44 -1.30 -17.60
C ARG A 72 -2.17 -0.51 -16.52
N VAL A 73 -2.45 -1.14 -15.38
CA VAL A 73 -3.09 -0.49 -14.24
C VAL A 73 -2.17 0.58 -13.64
N SER A 74 -0.88 0.27 -13.47
CA SER A 74 0.12 1.22 -12.99
C SER A 74 0.28 2.42 -13.91
N GLN A 75 0.29 2.22 -15.23
CA GLN A 75 0.34 3.33 -16.18
C GLN A 75 -0.92 4.20 -16.10
N PHE A 76 -2.09 3.59 -15.94
CA PHE A 76 -3.34 4.31 -15.76
C PHE A 76 -3.31 5.18 -14.50
N ILE A 77 -2.91 4.63 -13.36
CA ILE A 77 -2.84 5.37 -12.08
C ILE A 77 -1.80 6.51 -12.18
N LYS A 78 -0.63 6.24 -12.78
CA LYS A 78 0.44 7.23 -12.96
C LYS A 78 0.03 8.43 -13.82
N LYS A 79 -0.98 8.30 -14.68
CA LYS A 79 -1.54 9.43 -15.44
C LYS A 79 -2.13 10.51 -14.52
N TYR A 80 -2.65 10.12 -13.36
CA TYR A 80 -3.27 11.03 -12.39
C TYR A 80 -2.35 11.32 -11.20
N VAL A 81 -1.59 10.31 -10.76
CA VAL A 81 -0.68 10.39 -9.62
C VAL A 81 0.67 9.80 -10.02
N ALA A 82 1.51 10.62 -10.66
CA ALA A 82 2.79 10.17 -11.24
C ALA A 82 3.75 9.55 -10.21
N SER A 83 3.69 10.02 -8.96
CA SER A 83 4.52 9.58 -7.84
C SER A 83 3.89 8.44 -7.02
N CYS A 84 2.93 7.69 -7.59
CA CYS A 84 2.41 6.49 -6.92
C CYS A 84 3.47 5.37 -6.88
N LEU A 85 3.44 4.58 -5.82
CA LEU A 85 4.36 3.46 -5.62
C LEU A 85 3.56 2.16 -5.54
N LEU A 86 3.91 1.15 -6.34
CA LEU A 86 3.36 -0.19 -6.20
C LEU A 86 4.05 -0.87 -5.02
N ILE A 87 3.27 -1.33 -4.04
CA ILE A 87 3.78 -2.03 -2.85
C ILE A 87 3.58 -3.54 -2.98
N SER A 88 2.47 -3.97 -3.60
CA SER A 88 2.16 -5.39 -3.71
C SER A 88 1.44 -5.69 -5.01
N ASP A 89 1.86 -6.78 -5.66
CA ASP A 89 1.18 -7.41 -6.78
C ASP A 89 0.88 -8.86 -6.40
N THR A 90 -0.39 -9.17 -6.16
CA THR A 90 -0.86 -10.52 -5.87
C THR A 90 -1.76 -11.02 -7.00
N ASN A 91 -2.15 -12.29 -6.94
CA ASN A 91 -3.08 -12.83 -7.94
C ASN A 91 -4.46 -12.14 -7.90
N THR A 92 -4.87 -11.61 -6.75
CA THR A 92 -6.22 -11.09 -6.52
C THR A 92 -6.28 -9.58 -6.48
N GLU A 93 -5.17 -8.89 -6.22
CA GLU A 93 -5.16 -7.44 -6.03
C GLU A 93 -3.80 -6.81 -6.32
N LEU A 94 -3.82 -5.50 -6.59
CA LEU A 94 -2.65 -4.62 -6.58
C LEU A 94 -2.82 -3.58 -5.46
N SER A 95 -1.76 -3.34 -4.71
CA SER A 95 -1.73 -2.30 -3.67
C SER A 95 -0.72 -1.22 -4.01
N TYR A 96 -1.17 0.03 -3.96
CA TYR A 96 -0.37 1.23 -4.24
C TYR A 96 -0.36 2.16 -3.05
N ILE A 97 0.75 2.88 -2.86
CA ILE A 97 0.78 4.09 -2.05
C ILE A 97 0.64 5.31 -2.96
N LEU A 98 -0.32 6.16 -2.61
CA LEU A 98 -0.56 7.45 -3.22
C LEU A 98 -0.14 8.55 -2.25
N PRO A 99 0.77 9.46 -2.63
CA PRO A 99 1.25 10.49 -1.71
C PRO A 99 0.13 11.47 -1.36
N SER A 100 0.12 11.92 -0.10
CA SER A 100 -0.87 12.85 0.45
C SER A 100 -0.90 14.21 -0.27
N GLU A 101 0.19 14.63 -0.91
CA GLU A 101 0.23 15.85 -1.73
C GLU A 101 -0.69 15.77 -2.97
N ALA A 102 -0.99 14.57 -3.47
CA ALA A 102 -1.90 14.39 -4.60
C ALA A 102 -3.37 14.68 -4.24
N VAL A 103 -3.73 14.58 -2.95
CA VAL A 103 -5.08 14.96 -2.46
C VAL A 103 -5.31 16.46 -2.65
N LYS A 104 -4.34 17.30 -2.25
CA LYS A 104 -4.44 18.76 -2.32
C LYS A 104 -4.62 19.29 -3.75
N LYS A 105 -4.20 18.52 -4.75
CA LYS A 105 -4.27 18.86 -6.17
C LYS A 105 -5.56 18.37 -6.86
N GLY A 106 -6.48 17.73 -6.13
CA GLY A 106 -7.69 17.14 -6.69
C GLY A 106 -7.41 15.95 -7.63
N CYS A 107 -6.22 15.34 -7.54
CA CYS A 107 -5.87 14.21 -8.41
C CYS A 107 -6.68 12.95 -8.09
N PHE A 108 -7.04 12.76 -6.81
CA PHE A 108 -7.75 11.58 -6.33
C PHE A 108 -9.17 11.51 -6.89
N GLU A 109 -9.90 12.62 -6.88
CA GLU A 109 -11.26 12.70 -7.45
C GLU A 109 -11.26 12.23 -8.92
N ARG A 110 -10.36 12.79 -9.73
CA ARG A 110 -10.22 12.40 -11.14
C ARG A 110 -9.79 10.94 -11.30
N LEU A 111 -8.83 10.49 -10.49
CA LEU A 111 -8.39 9.10 -10.51
C LEU A 111 -9.57 8.15 -10.25
N PHE A 112 -10.34 8.36 -9.18
CA PHE A 112 -11.43 7.45 -8.81
C PHE A 112 -12.58 7.50 -9.80
N GLN A 113 -12.95 8.68 -10.30
CA GLN A 113 -13.97 8.83 -11.32
C GLN A 113 -13.60 8.05 -12.60
N HIS A 114 -12.36 8.15 -13.05
CA HIS A 114 -11.92 7.42 -14.23
C HIS A 114 -11.67 5.94 -13.95
N LEU A 115 -11.21 5.58 -12.74
CA LEU A 115 -10.99 4.19 -12.37
C LEU A 115 -12.31 3.40 -12.36
N GLU A 116 -13.37 4.00 -11.82
CA GLU A 116 -14.72 3.42 -11.81
C GLU A 116 -15.26 3.18 -13.24
N GLN A 117 -14.99 4.11 -14.16
CA GLN A 117 -15.38 3.98 -15.58
C GLN A 117 -14.55 2.95 -16.35
N SER A 118 -13.30 2.71 -15.93
CA SER A 118 -12.36 1.83 -16.63
C SER A 118 -12.17 0.46 -15.97
N LEU A 119 -12.98 0.08 -14.97
CA LEU A 119 -12.84 -1.20 -14.26
C LEU A 119 -12.88 -2.40 -15.21
N GLU A 120 -13.88 -2.46 -16.10
CA GLU A 120 -14.00 -3.56 -17.07
C GLU A 120 -12.83 -3.59 -18.05
N GLU A 121 -12.42 -2.41 -18.53
CA GLU A 121 -11.34 -2.25 -19.50
C GLU A 121 -9.99 -2.73 -18.94
N LEU A 122 -9.77 -2.46 -17.65
CA LEU A 122 -8.56 -2.84 -16.90
C LEU A 122 -8.66 -4.25 -16.29
N ALA A 123 -9.78 -4.95 -16.46
CA ALA A 123 -10.08 -6.22 -15.82
C ALA A 123 -9.96 -6.18 -14.29
N LEU A 124 -10.56 -5.16 -13.68
CA LEU A 124 -10.70 -4.96 -12.24
C LEU A 124 -12.16 -5.19 -11.81
N THR A 125 -12.38 -5.50 -10.53
CA THR A 125 -13.72 -5.69 -9.95
C THR A 125 -14.11 -4.56 -9.00
N SER A 126 -13.16 -4.09 -8.19
CA SER A 126 -13.39 -3.01 -7.25
C SER A 126 -12.08 -2.32 -6.87
N PHE A 127 -12.20 -1.19 -6.19
CA PHE A 127 -11.06 -0.51 -5.57
C PHE A 127 -11.46 0.06 -4.21
N GLY A 128 -10.48 0.27 -3.34
CA GLY A 128 -10.64 0.87 -2.03
C GLY A 128 -9.46 1.76 -1.70
N LEU A 129 -9.71 2.81 -0.92
CA LEU A 129 -8.69 3.72 -0.41
C LEU A 129 -8.69 3.66 1.11
N MET A 130 -7.51 3.52 1.69
CA MET A 130 -7.28 3.57 3.13
C MET A 130 -6.32 4.71 3.45
N ASP A 131 -6.62 5.50 4.47
CA ASP A 131 -5.68 6.48 5.01
C ASP A 131 -4.56 5.76 5.78
N THR A 132 -3.40 6.40 5.92
CA THR A 132 -2.37 5.87 6.82
C THR A 132 -2.93 5.82 8.24
N THR A 133 -2.74 4.70 8.94
CA THR A 133 -3.15 4.57 10.34
C THR A 133 -2.04 5.01 11.30
N LEU A 134 -2.39 5.29 12.56
CA LEU A 134 -1.37 5.57 13.57
C LEU A 134 -0.50 4.35 13.89
N GLU A 135 -1.04 3.14 13.72
CA GLU A 135 -0.30 1.89 13.83
C GLU A 135 0.84 1.83 12.82
N GLU A 136 0.57 2.18 11.55
CA GLU A 136 1.60 2.24 10.50
C GLU A 136 2.68 3.29 10.83
N VAL A 137 2.27 4.48 11.29
CA VAL A 137 3.19 5.53 11.74
C VAL A 137 4.08 5.02 12.89
N PHE A 138 3.50 4.36 13.88
CA PHE A 138 4.25 3.87 15.04
C PHE A 138 5.27 2.81 14.67
N LEU A 139 4.90 1.85 13.82
CA LEU A 139 5.82 0.80 13.36
C LEU A 139 7.02 1.44 12.68
N LYS A 140 6.77 2.35 11.74
CA LYS A 140 7.83 3.02 10.98
C LYS A 140 8.80 3.82 11.85
N VAL A 141 8.28 4.66 12.75
CA VAL A 141 9.11 5.44 13.69
C VAL A 141 9.92 4.52 14.61
N SER A 142 9.39 3.35 14.96
CA SER A 142 10.08 2.38 15.81
C SER A 142 11.15 1.58 15.06
N GLU A 143 10.95 1.30 13.78
CA GLU A 143 11.93 0.65 12.89
C GLU A 143 13.13 1.57 12.59
N GLU A 144 12.87 2.86 12.31
CA GLU A 144 13.92 3.86 12.11
C GLU A 144 14.85 3.96 13.34
N ASP A 145 14.30 3.87 14.54
CA ASP A 145 15.08 3.92 15.79
C ASP A 145 16.04 2.72 15.96
N GLN A 146 15.59 1.52 15.61
CA GLN A 146 16.41 0.31 15.67
C GLN A 146 17.56 0.36 14.65
N SER A 147 17.33 0.99 13.49
CA SER A 147 18.37 1.15 12.47
C SER A 147 19.53 2.04 12.96
N LEU A 148 19.22 3.09 13.72
CA LEU A 148 20.20 4.00 14.31
C LEU A 148 20.98 3.33 15.44
N GLU A 149 20.31 2.57 16.32
CA GLU A 149 20.99 1.87 17.41
C GLU A 149 21.99 0.81 16.90
N ASN A 150 21.65 0.06 15.86
CA ASN A 150 22.58 -0.92 15.26
C ASN A 150 23.83 -0.26 14.66
N SER A 151 23.71 0.94 14.07
CA SER A 151 24.86 1.66 13.51
C SER A 151 25.84 2.19 14.56
N ASP A 152 25.38 2.43 15.79
CA ASP A 152 26.21 2.94 16.89
C ASP A 152 27.02 1.83 17.60
N VAL A 153 26.58 0.56 17.51
CA VAL A 153 27.29 -0.59 18.08
C VAL A 153 28.52 -0.96 17.23
N ASP A 154 28.40 -0.89 15.90
CA ASP A 154 29.47 -1.21 14.95
C ASP A 154 30.69 -0.24 15.05
N MET A 155 30.43 1.04 15.37
CA MET A 155 31.49 2.02 15.63
C MET A 155 32.24 1.82 16.96
N LYS A 156 31.69 1.06 17.91
CA LYS A 156 32.34 0.79 19.20
C LYS A 156 33.22 -0.45 19.18
N GLU A 157 32.96 -1.43 18.31
CA GLU A 157 33.81 -2.62 18.19
C GLU A 157 35.14 -2.32 17.46
N SER A 158 35.14 -1.34 16.55
CA SER A 158 36.33 -0.95 15.77
C SER A 158 37.42 -0.17 16.54
N LYS A 159 37.22 0.11 17.83
CA LYS A 159 38.17 0.87 18.68
C LYS A 159 38.89 0.02 19.73
N LYS A 160 38.75 -1.31 19.71
CA LYS A 160 39.37 -2.21 20.70
C LYS A 160 40.65 -2.91 20.22
N ASP A 161 41.02 -2.77 18.95
CA ASP A 161 42.29 -3.25 18.39
C ASP A 161 43.19 -2.07 17.98
N THR A 162 43.83 -1.41 18.94
CA THR A 162 45.06 -0.61 18.78
C THR A 162 45.75 -0.48 20.13
#